data_AF-A0A077ZSX8-F1
#
_entry.id   AF-A0A077ZSX8-F1
#
_cell.length_a   1.000
_cell.length_b   1.000
_cell.length_c   1.000
_cell.angle_alpha   90.00
_cell.angle_beta   90.00
_cell.angle_gamma   90.00
#
_symmetry.space_group_name_H-M   'P 1'
#
loop_
_entity.id
_entity.type
_entity.pdbx_description
1 polymer ?
#
loop_
_entity_poly.entity_id
_entity_poly.type
_entity_poly.pdbx_seq_one_letter_code
_entity_poly.pdbx_strand_id
1 'polypeptide(L)'
;MPMRCFVPSSCRGYECQFQAENNRRVIFSMSRPAKCTMLCISRPEISVYYLNAQKQKQLLKNEDQSEMVELDQFQDHLKSYQEEKEGKRELIGRAYLPFSFCGTSIIIYDENNLPIYQIFGTSWQCQLFFFPTPCGPCRDSVWIIADFKSTIEDPIGHIYKRWSNCFKQCMSTAPWYVIDFPENIDWKRKLLILSAVQLLDQHYFSGTCK
;
A
#
# COMPACT_ATOMS: atom_id res chain seq x y z
N MET A 1 1.85 -22.41 17.57
CA MET A 1 1.26 -21.82 16.36
C MET A 1 0.89 -20.40 16.69
N PRO A 2 1.50 -19.37 16.10
CA PRO A 2 1.01 -18.02 16.32
C PRO A 2 -0.37 -17.94 15.68
N MET A 3 -1.40 -17.77 16.51
CA MET A 3 -2.72 -17.39 16.04
C MET A 3 -2.52 -16.11 15.22
N ARG A 4 -2.88 -16.13 13.94
CA ARG A 4 -3.07 -14.89 13.20
C ARG A 4 -4.09 -14.10 14.02
N CYS A 5 -3.63 -13.03 14.64
CA CYS A 5 -4.49 -12.17 15.44
C CYS A 5 -5.72 -11.81 14.59
N PHE A 6 -6.90 -12.07 15.13
CA PHE A 6 -8.14 -11.38 14.71
C PHE A 6 -8.06 -9.86 14.96
N VAL A 7 -6.94 -9.37 15.51
CA VAL A 7 -6.56 -7.97 15.53
C VAL A 7 -5.90 -7.64 14.18
N PRO A 8 -6.49 -6.75 13.37
CA PRO A 8 -5.91 -6.36 12.09
C PRO A 8 -4.49 -5.81 12.30
N SER A 9 -3.66 -5.89 11.25
CA SER A 9 -2.32 -5.28 11.12
C SER A 9 -2.06 -4.16 12.15
N SER A 10 -0.97 -4.24 12.92
CA SER A 10 -0.56 -3.23 13.90
C SER A 10 -0.96 -1.82 13.44
N CYS A 11 -1.65 -1.05 14.28
CA CYS A 11 -2.16 0.32 14.07
C CYS A 11 -1.04 1.34 13.80
N ARG A 12 -0.10 1.00 12.92
CA ARG A 12 1.17 1.65 12.71
C ARG A 12 1.06 2.44 11.42
N GLY A 13 1.05 3.76 11.56
CA GLY A 13 1.27 4.64 10.43
C GLY A 13 2.68 4.44 9.89
N TYR A 14 2.88 4.77 8.62
CA TYR A 14 4.21 4.85 8.04
C TYR A 14 4.22 5.89 6.95
N GLU A 15 5.42 6.41 6.74
CA GLU A 15 5.76 7.27 5.62
C GLU A 15 6.85 6.57 4.82
N CYS A 16 6.59 6.38 3.53
CA CYS A 16 7.53 5.75 2.61
C CYS A 16 7.90 6.76 1.53
N GLN A 17 9.20 6.87 1.26
CA GLN A 17 9.75 7.77 0.26
C GLN A 17 10.52 6.96 -0.79
N PHE A 18 10.16 7.13 -2.06
CA PHE A 18 10.76 6.38 -3.17
C PHE A 18 11.82 7.23 -3.86
N GLN A 19 13.07 6.76 -3.81
CA GLN A 19 14.20 7.40 -4.46
C GLN A 19 14.53 6.68 -5.78
N ALA A 20 14.80 7.44 -6.83
CA ALA A 20 15.35 6.86 -8.05
C ALA A 20 16.83 6.46 -7.84
N GLU A 21 17.14 5.21 -8.21
CA GLU A 21 18.45 4.57 -8.01
C GLU A 21 19.62 5.42 -8.53
N ASN A 22 19.44 6.04 -9.70
CA ASN A 22 20.50 6.81 -10.36
C ASN A 22 20.61 8.29 -9.91
N ASN A 23 19.64 8.83 -9.17
CA ASN A 23 19.59 10.28 -8.91
C ASN A 23 19.43 10.65 -7.42
N ARG A 24 19.28 9.67 -6.50
CA ARG A 24 19.04 9.83 -5.04
C ARG A 24 17.94 10.82 -4.64
N ARG A 25 17.15 11.29 -5.62
CA ARG A 25 16.03 12.19 -5.40
C ARG A 25 14.80 11.36 -5.14
N VAL A 26 14.16 11.62 -4.00
CA VAL A 26 12.81 11.17 -3.70
C VAL A 26 11.86 11.76 -4.74
N ILE A 27 11.16 10.92 -5.49
CA ILE A 27 10.23 11.36 -6.54
C ILE A 27 8.79 11.32 -6.00
N PHE A 28 8.48 10.33 -5.16
CA PHE A 28 7.14 10.11 -4.63
C PHE A 28 7.19 9.75 -3.16
N SER A 29 6.14 10.11 -2.43
CA SER A 29 5.94 9.68 -1.05
C SER A 29 4.57 9.04 -0.87
N MET A 30 4.50 7.96 -0.10
CA MET A 30 3.26 7.35 0.34
C MET A 30 3.13 7.56 1.84
N SER A 31 1.96 8.00 2.28
CA SER A 31 1.65 8.17 3.69
C SER A 31 0.43 7.34 4.05
N ARG A 32 0.55 6.56 5.12
CA ARG A 32 -0.56 5.88 5.77
C ARG A 32 -0.67 6.42 7.20
N PRO A 33 -1.81 7.01 7.59
CA PRO A 33 -2.00 7.48 8.96
C PRO A 33 -2.08 6.30 9.94
N ALA A 34 -1.63 6.53 11.17
CA ALA A 34 -1.79 5.58 12.27
C ALA A 34 -3.26 5.55 12.72
N LYS A 35 -4.07 4.70 12.08
CA LYS A 35 -5.48 4.51 12.44
C LYS A 35 -5.70 3.20 13.18
N CYS A 36 -6.39 3.27 14.31
CA CYS A 36 -6.81 2.09 15.06
C CYS A 36 -7.98 1.41 14.33
N THR A 37 -7.76 0.20 13.84
CA THR A 37 -8.76 -0.58 13.11
C THR A 37 -9.67 -1.41 14.03
N MET A 38 -9.66 -1.16 15.35
CA MET A 38 -10.56 -1.81 16.32
C MET A 38 -12.01 -1.70 15.81
N LEU A 39 -12.69 -2.84 15.75
CA LEU A 39 -14.09 -2.96 15.29
C LEU A 39 -14.38 -2.40 13.89
N CYS A 40 -13.40 -2.38 12.98
CA CYS A 40 -13.65 -2.08 11.57
C CYS A 40 -14.08 -0.63 11.25
N ILE A 41 -14.09 0.27 12.24
CA ILE A 41 -14.67 1.63 12.09
C ILE A 41 -13.75 2.56 11.31
N SER A 42 -12.44 2.51 11.57
CA SER A 42 -11.44 3.28 10.82
C SER A 42 -10.62 2.35 9.93
N ARG A 43 -11.06 2.21 8.68
CA ARG A 43 -10.39 1.38 7.68
C ARG A 43 -9.09 2.01 7.18
N PRO A 44 -8.10 1.18 6.80
CA PRO A 44 -6.82 1.70 6.37
C PRO A 44 -6.92 2.30 4.97
N GLU A 45 -6.28 3.45 4.81
CA GLU A 45 -6.12 4.16 3.54
C GLU A 45 -4.65 4.54 3.38
N ILE A 46 -4.20 4.66 2.14
CA ILE A 46 -2.87 5.15 1.80
C ILE A 46 -3.02 6.29 0.80
N SER A 47 -2.37 7.41 1.08
CA SER A 47 -2.32 8.57 0.21
C SER A 47 -0.99 8.62 -0.50
N VAL A 48 -1.00 8.92 -1.79
CA VAL A 48 0.19 9.00 -2.63
C VAL A 48 0.40 10.43 -3.08
N TYR A 49 1.63 10.92 -2.91
CA TYR A 49 1.99 12.28 -3.24
C TYR A 49 3.19 12.33 -4.18
N TYR A 50 3.15 13.30 -5.11
CA TYR A 50 4.28 13.70 -5.93
C TYR A 50 5.09 14.78 -5.24
N LEU A 51 6.42 14.65 -5.26
CA LEU A 51 7.34 15.66 -4.76
C LEU A 51 7.91 16.44 -5.94
N ASN A 52 7.60 17.73 -6.02
CA ASN A 52 8.12 18.58 -7.08
C ASN A 52 9.64 18.78 -6.92
N ALA A 53 10.40 18.49 -7.99
CA ALA A 53 11.86 18.56 -8.03
C ALA A 53 12.44 19.95 -7.67
N GLN A 54 11.71 21.04 -7.91
CA GLN A 54 12.15 22.39 -7.51
C GLN A 54 12.08 22.60 -5.99
N LYS A 55 11.09 22.00 -5.33
CA LYS A 55 10.87 22.13 -3.88
C LYS A 55 11.70 21.14 -3.07
N GLN A 56 12.14 20.02 -3.68
CA GLN A 56 13.08 19.09 -3.05
C GLN A 56 14.44 19.73 -2.70
N LYS A 57 14.92 20.69 -3.51
CA LYS A 57 16.12 21.49 -3.19
C LYS A 57 15.94 22.39 -1.96
N GLN A 58 14.71 22.71 -1.57
CA GLN A 58 14.43 23.49 -0.36
C GLN A 58 14.38 22.60 0.88
N LEU A 59 13.89 21.35 0.76
CA LEU A 59 13.90 20.37 1.86
C LEU A 59 15.33 19.96 2.24
N LEU A 60 16.17 19.63 1.25
CA LEU A 60 17.58 19.27 1.49
C LEU A 60 18.39 20.41 2.13
N LYS A 61 18.04 21.68 1.86
CA LYS A 61 18.69 22.84 2.49
C LYS A 61 18.29 23.07 3.95
N ASN A 62 17.12 22.56 4.35
CA ASN A 62 16.60 22.73 5.70
C ASN A 62 17.07 21.60 6.64
N GLU A 63 17.34 20.41 6.11
CA GLU A 63 17.87 19.27 6.88
C GLU A 63 19.32 19.51 7.33
N ASP A 64 20.14 20.22 6.56
CA ASP A 64 21.52 20.59 6.96
C ASP A 64 21.57 21.58 8.15
N GLN A 65 20.43 22.11 8.61
CA GLN A 65 20.36 23.10 9.70
C GLN A 65 19.67 22.61 10.98
N SER A 66 19.15 21.39 11.05
CA SER A 66 18.43 20.91 12.24
C SER A 66 19.14 19.74 12.94
N GLU A 67 19.78 20.07 14.07
CA GLU A 67 20.22 19.11 15.09
C GLU A 67 19.07 18.19 15.54
N MET A 68 19.45 16.99 16.00
CA MET A 68 18.53 15.95 16.50
C MET A 68 17.58 16.49 17.57
N VAL A 69 16.29 16.55 17.23
CA VAL A 69 15.20 16.73 18.21
C VAL A 69 14.47 15.39 18.32
N GLU A 70 14.29 14.89 19.54
CA GLU A 70 13.46 13.71 19.83
C GLU A 70 12.04 13.94 19.28
N LEU A 71 11.65 13.09 18.31
CA LEU A 71 10.41 13.16 17.57
C LEU A 71 9.24 12.58 18.36
N ASP A 72 8.31 13.45 18.75
CA ASP A 72 7.01 13.07 19.28
C ASP A 72 6.03 12.85 18.12
N GLN A 73 5.38 11.67 18.06
CA GLN A 73 4.56 11.21 16.91
C GLN A 73 3.41 12.18 16.53
N PHE A 74 3.02 13.05 17.46
CA PHE A 74 2.00 14.07 17.24
C PHE A 74 2.49 15.25 16.40
N GLN A 75 3.76 15.65 16.54
CA GLN A 75 4.32 16.76 15.76
C GLN A 75 4.51 16.38 14.28
N ASP A 76 4.82 15.12 13.99
CA ASP A 76 4.92 14.62 12.61
C ASP A 76 3.60 14.69 11.86
N HIS A 77 2.50 14.38 12.55
CA HIS A 77 1.16 14.48 11.96
C HIS A 77 0.81 15.93 11.63
N LEU A 78 1.08 16.88 12.53
CA LEU A 78 0.85 18.30 12.28
C LEU A 78 1.74 18.84 11.16
N LYS A 79 3.00 18.41 11.09
CA LYS A 79 3.96 18.79 10.05
C LYS A 79 3.51 18.27 8.67
N SER A 80 3.04 17.02 8.59
CA SER A 80 2.46 16.45 7.36
C SER A 80 1.21 17.22 6.88
N TYR A 81 0.35 17.64 7.81
CA TYR A 81 -0.83 18.46 7.52
C TYR A 81 -0.46 19.89 7.05
N GLN A 82 0.60 20.46 7.63
CA GLN A 82 1.13 21.77 7.21
C GLN A 82 1.81 21.70 5.84
N GLU A 83 2.54 20.62 5.54
CA GLU A 83 3.17 20.42 4.22
C GLU A 83 2.17 20.24 3.08
N GLU A 84 1.02 19.61 3.36
CA GLU A 84 -0.11 19.53 2.43
C GLU A 84 -0.73 20.92 2.18
N LYS A 85 -0.91 21.73 3.22
CA LYS A 85 -1.42 23.11 3.10
C LYS A 85 -0.47 24.09 2.41
N GLU A 86 0.85 23.89 2.54
CA GLU A 86 1.87 24.72 1.89
C GLU A 86 2.14 24.32 0.42
N GLY A 87 1.42 23.31 -0.10
CA GLY A 87 1.57 22.84 -1.48
C GLY A 87 2.94 22.25 -1.77
N LYS A 88 3.63 21.71 -0.76
CA LYS A 88 4.94 21.05 -0.92
C LYS A 88 4.81 19.65 -1.53
N ARG A 89 3.65 19.02 -1.37
CA ARG A 89 3.29 17.70 -1.88
C ARG A 89 2.02 17.82 -2.71
N GLU A 90 2.01 17.28 -3.92
CA GLU A 90 0.82 17.24 -4.78
C GLU A 90 0.16 15.86 -4.62
N LEU A 91 -1.11 15.83 -4.21
CA LEU A 91 -1.86 14.58 -4.06
C LEU A 91 -2.11 13.97 -5.45
N ILE A 92 -1.60 12.76 -5.68
CA ILE A 92 -1.89 12.00 -6.90
C ILE A 92 -3.21 11.25 -6.75
N GLY A 93 -3.46 10.69 -5.57
CA GLY A 93 -4.64 9.89 -5.30
C GLY A 93 -4.50 9.05 -4.04
N ARG A 94 -5.46 8.16 -3.83
CA ARG A 94 -5.59 7.37 -2.61
C ARG A 94 -6.02 5.94 -2.91
N ALA A 95 -5.52 4.98 -2.13
CA ALA A 95 -6.08 3.63 -2.13
C ALA A 95 -6.72 3.33 -0.77
N TYR A 96 -7.94 2.80 -0.81
CA TYR A 96 -8.78 2.56 0.36
C TYR A 96 -9.21 1.10 0.41
N LEU A 97 -9.12 0.50 1.60
CA LEU A 97 -9.52 -0.88 1.82
C LEU A 97 -10.90 -0.92 2.51
N PRO A 98 -12.00 -1.04 1.76
CA PRO A 98 -13.33 -1.18 2.34
C PRO A 98 -13.46 -2.49 3.14
N PHE A 99 -14.43 -2.54 4.05
CA PHE A 99 -14.78 -3.80 4.67
C PHE A 99 -15.44 -4.72 3.63
N SER A 100 -14.91 -5.92 3.49
CA SER A 100 -15.57 -7.03 2.81
C SER A 100 -15.62 -8.23 3.74
N PHE A 101 -16.80 -8.84 3.85
CA PHE A 101 -17.02 -10.01 4.69
C PHE A 101 -16.38 -11.27 4.09
N CYS A 102 -16.45 -11.41 2.76
CA CYS A 102 -15.97 -12.56 2.01
C CYS A 102 -15.17 -12.11 0.78
N GLY A 103 -13.98 -11.54 1.02
CA GLY A 103 -13.05 -11.21 -0.06
C GLY A 103 -12.09 -10.10 0.35
N THR A 104 -11.15 -9.82 -0.53
CA THR A 104 -10.25 -8.68 -0.40
C THR A 104 -10.60 -7.69 -1.49
N SER A 105 -10.95 -6.46 -1.13
CA SER A 105 -11.18 -5.40 -2.10
C SER A 105 -10.43 -4.14 -1.73
N ILE A 106 -9.87 -3.46 -2.73
CA ILE A 106 -9.30 -2.12 -2.60
C ILE A 106 -9.89 -1.26 -3.70
N ILE A 107 -10.27 -0.04 -3.34
CA ILE A 107 -10.75 0.97 -4.26
C ILE A 107 -9.65 2.03 -4.40
N ILE A 108 -9.32 2.36 -5.64
CA ILE A 108 -8.32 3.38 -5.97
C ILE A 108 -9.06 4.63 -6.44
N TYR A 109 -8.73 5.74 -5.80
CA TYR A 109 -9.28 7.06 -6.06
C TYR A 109 -8.21 7.97 -6.67
N ASP A 110 -8.65 8.84 -7.58
CA ASP A 110 -7.84 9.90 -8.18
C ASP A 110 -7.60 11.07 -7.20
N GLU A 111 -6.82 12.05 -7.66
CA GLU A 111 -6.61 13.36 -7.02
C GLU A 111 -7.94 14.06 -6.66
N ASN A 112 -8.98 13.88 -7.49
CA ASN A 112 -10.33 14.43 -7.31
C ASN A 112 -11.27 13.56 -6.45
N ASN A 113 -10.76 12.51 -5.81
CA ASN A 113 -11.55 11.50 -5.07
C ASN A 113 -12.57 10.74 -5.93
N LEU A 114 -12.32 10.65 -7.24
CA LEU A 114 -13.14 9.83 -8.13
C LEU A 114 -12.57 8.40 -8.18
N PRO A 115 -13.39 7.36 -7.97
CA PRO A 115 -12.91 5.99 -8.05
C PRO A 115 -12.55 5.64 -9.51
N ILE A 116 -11.35 5.12 -9.72
CA ILE A 116 -10.81 4.77 -11.05
C ILE A 116 -10.72 3.26 -11.21
N TYR A 117 -10.15 2.57 -10.21
CA TYR A 117 -9.91 1.14 -10.28
C TYR A 117 -10.42 0.46 -9.02
N GLN A 118 -10.76 -0.82 -9.19
CA GLN A 118 -11.06 -1.71 -8.10
C GLN A 118 -10.18 -2.95 -8.21
N ILE A 119 -9.45 -3.25 -7.14
CA ILE A 119 -8.71 -4.50 -7.00
C ILE A 119 -9.58 -5.47 -6.22
N PHE A 120 -9.83 -6.65 -6.78
CA PHE A 120 -10.66 -7.68 -6.16
C PHE A 120 -9.90 -9.00 -6.03
N GLY A 121 -10.07 -9.67 -4.88
CA GLY A 121 -9.56 -11.02 -4.62
C GLY A 121 -10.60 -11.85 -3.88
N THR A 122 -10.67 -13.13 -4.24
CA THR A 122 -11.65 -14.08 -3.71
C THR A 122 -11.26 -14.56 -2.31
N SER A 123 -12.23 -14.66 -1.39
CA SER A 123 -12.04 -15.25 -0.05
C SER A 123 -11.65 -16.74 -0.07
N TRP A 124 -11.88 -17.43 -1.18
CA TRP A 124 -11.51 -18.84 -1.40
C TRP A 124 -10.01 -19.07 -1.57
N GLN A 125 -9.19 -18.02 -1.55
CA GLN A 125 -7.75 -18.17 -1.47
C GLN A 125 -7.38 -18.72 -0.09
N CYS A 126 -7.20 -20.04 0.00
CA CYS A 126 -6.93 -20.79 1.23
C CYS A 126 -5.79 -20.19 2.10
N GLN A 127 -4.87 -19.45 1.48
CA GLN A 127 -3.74 -18.74 2.09
C GLN A 127 -4.14 -17.59 3.02
N LEU A 128 -5.29 -16.96 2.78
CA LEU A 128 -5.78 -15.81 3.53
C LEU A 128 -6.53 -16.24 4.80
N PHE A 129 -7.32 -17.33 4.75
CA PHE A 129 -8.30 -17.66 5.80
C PHE A 129 -8.20 -19.07 6.42
N PHE A 130 -7.81 -20.12 5.70
CA PHE A 130 -8.04 -21.50 6.16
C PHE A 130 -6.77 -22.31 6.46
N PHE A 131 -5.68 -22.15 5.70
CA PHE A 131 -4.43 -22.89 5.93
C PHE A 131 -3.21 -21.99 5.71
N PRO A 132 -2.37 -21.75 6.73
CA PRO A 132 -1.20 -20.88 6.62
C PRO A 132 -0.02 -21.53 5.86
N THR A 133 -0.18 -22.74 5.33
CA THR A 133 0.87 -23.45 4.59
C THR A 133 0.66 -23.29 3.08
N PRO A 134 1.57 -22.63 2.36
CA PRO A 134 1.46 -22.51 0.91
C PRO A 134 1.94 -23.82 0.27
N CYS A 135 1.03 -24.79 0.20
CA CYS A 135 1.21 -26.05 -0.53
C CYS A 135 0.10 -26.21 -1.59
N GLY A 136 0.47 -26.73 -2.76
CA GLY A 136 -0.45 -26.99 -3.87
C GLY A 136 -1.14 -25.72 -4.41
N PRO A 137 -2.47 -25.72 -4.63
CA PRO A 137 -3.22 -24.57 -5.16
C PRO A 137 -3.18 -23.34 -4.23
N CYS A 138 -2.67 -23.50 -3.00
CA CYS A 138 -2.45 -22.44 -2.03
C CYS A 138 -1.07 -21.78 -2.18
N ARG A 139 -0.42 -21.87 -3.34
CA ARG A 139 0.92 -21.27 -3.57
C ARG A 139 0.86 -19.84 -4.10
N ASP A 140 -0.18 -19.51 -4.85
CA ASP A 140 -0.29 -18.25 -5.57
C ASP A 140 -1.57 -17.52 -5.14
N SER A 141 -1.48 -16.27 -4.73
CA SER A 141 -2.64 -15.42 -4.47
C SER A 141 -2.79 -14.44 -5.64
N VAL A 142 -3.99 -14.39 -6.20
CA VAL A 142 -4.29 -13.65 -7.43
C VAL A 142 -5.34 -12.59 -7.13
N TRP A 143 -5.07 -11.35 -7.54
CA TRP A 143 -6.06 -10.28 -7.52
C TRP A 143 -6.26 -9.76 -8.93
N ILE A 144 -7.49 -9.36 -9.21
CA ILE A 144 -7.91 -8.80 -10.49
C ILE A 144 -7.99 -7.28 -10.33
N ILE A 145 -7.49 -6.55 -11.31
CA ILE A 145 -7.65 -5.10 -11.45
C ILE A 145 -8.77 -4.87 -12.48
N ALA A 146 -9.85 -4.23 -12.07
CA ALA A 146 -10.94 -3.81 -12.95
C ALA A 146 -11.05 -2.28 -12.96
N ASP A 147 -11.56 -1.71 -14.06
CA ASP A 147 -12.05 -0.32 -14.04
C ASP A 147 -13.22 -0.26 -13.07
N PHE A 148 -13.37 0.87 -12.37
CA PHE A 148 -14.54 1.08 -11.54
C PHE A 148 -15.83 1.17 -12.37
N LYS A 149 -15.73 1.58 -13.65
CA LYS A 149 -16.87 1.64 -14.57
C LYS A 149 -17.17 0.32 -15.28
N SER A 150 -16.19 -0.58 -15.39
CA SER A 150 -16.36 -1.87 -16.07
C SER A 150 -16.87 -2.93 -15.09
N THR A 151 -17.42 -4.02 -15.63
CA THR A 151 -17.77 -5.19 -14.82
C THR A 151 -16.52 -6.03 -14.55
N ILE A 152 -16.50 -6.74 -13.43
CA ILE A 152 -15.40 -7.64 -13.00
C ILE A 152 -15.07 -8.71 -14.06
N GLU A 153 -16.00 -9.01 -14.96
CA GLU A 153 -15.85 -9.99 -16.05
C GLU A 153 -14.83 -9.56 -17.13
N ASP A 154 -14.48 -8.27 -17.21
CA ASP A 154 -13.47 -7.73 -18.13
C ASP A 154 -12.29 -7.12 -17.36
N PRO A 155 -11.35 -7.95 -16.90
CA PRO A 155 -10.22 -7.50 -16.10
C PRO A 155 -9.20 -6.75 -16.94
N ILE A 156 -8.77 -5.60 -16.42
CA ILE A 156 -7.78 -4.73 -17.04
C ILE A 156 -6.34 -5.18 -16.73
N GLY A 157 -6.17 -5.90 -15.62
CA GLY A 157 -4.87 -6.38 -15.19
C GLY A 157 -4.97 -7.37 -14.04
N HIS A 158 -3.82 -7.92 -13.65
CA HIS A 158 -3.74 -8.93 -12.60
C HIS A 158 -2.56 -8.65 -11.67
N ILE A 159 -2.72 -9.05 -10.42
CA ILE A 159 -1.67 -9.01 -9.40
C ILE A 159 -1.47 -10.43 -8.90
N TYR A 160 -0.24 -10.89 -8.93
CA TYR A 160 0.15 -12.20 -8.42
C TYR A 160 1.14 -12.01 -7.28
N LYS A 161 0.90 -12.69 -6.16
CA LYS A 161 1.92 -12.88 -5.13
C LYS A 161 2.22 -14.36 -5.05
N ARG A 162 3.49 -14.71 -5.20
CA ARG A 162 3.95 -16.10 -5.24
C ARG A 162 4.92 -16.39 -4.11
N TRP A 163 4.64 -17.46 -3.37
CA TRP A 163 5.49 -17.92 -2.29
C TRP A 163 6.61 -18.83 -2.80
N SER A 164 7.80 -18.69 -2.21
CA SER A 164 8.83 -19.73 -2.29
C SER A 164 8.34 -20.96 -1.51
N ASN A 165 8.73 -22.16 -1.94
CA ASN A 165 8.21 -23.44 -1.46
C ASN A 165 7.96 -23.51 0.07
N CYS A 166 6.95 -24.28 0.50
CA CYS A 166 6.47 -24.45 1.88
C CYS A 166 7.53 -24.50 3.00
N PHE A 167 8.72 -25.06 2.76
CA PHE A 167 9.81 -25.15 3.75
C PHE A 167 10.77 -23.95 3.76
N LYS A 168 10.90 -23.23 2.63
CA LYS A 168 11.79 -22.07 2.53
C LYS A 168 11.24 -20.84 3.25
N GLN A 169 9.95 -20.80 3.57
CA GLN A 169 9.34 -19.63 4.20
C GLN A 169 9.74 -19.39 5.67
N CYS A 170 10.22 -20.42 6.38
CA CYS A 170 10.82 -20.24 7.71
C CYS A 170 12.24 -19.62 7.64
N MET A 171 12.86 -19.58 6.46
CA MET A 171 14.29 -19.27 6.28
C MET A 171 14.57 -18.25 5.17
N SER A 172 13.61 -17.93 4.30
CA SER A 172 13.78 -16.99 3.18
C SER A 172 12.78 -15.85 3.27
N THR A 173 13.33 -14.65 3.34
CA THR A 173 12.65 -13.37 3.18
C THR A 173 12.34 -13.12 1.69
N ALA A 174 11.21 -12.45 1.45
CA ALA A 174 10.68 -11.92 0.19
C ALA A 174 9.86 -12.88 -0.71
N PRO A 175 8.52 -12.90 -0.57
CA PRO A 175 7.64 -13.24 -1.69
C PRO A 175 7.73 -12.15 -2.76
N TRP A 176 7.73 -12.53 -4.03
CA TRP A 176 7.74 -11.60 -5.16
C TRP A 176 6.30 -11.32 -5.61
N TYR A 177 6.04 -10.04 -5.93
CA TYR A 177 4.81 -9.58 -6.54
C TYR A 177 5.04 -9.40 -8.05
N VAL A 178 4.07 -9.85 -8.85
CA VAL A 178 3.98 -9.55 -10.28
C VAL A 178 2.71 -8.73 -10.47
N ILE A 179 2.83 -7.59 -11.15
CA ILE A 179 1.71 -6.70 -11.43
C ILE A 179 1.66 -6.51 -12.93
N ASP A 180 0.59 -7.00 -13.54
CA ASP A 180 0.30 -6.83 -14.94
C ASP A 180 -0.50 -5.53 -15.10
N PHE A 181 0.20 -4.48 -15.53
CA PHE A 181 -0.41 -3.19 -15.83
C PHE A 181 -1.07 -3.22 -17.20
N PRO A 182 -2.21 -2.53 -17.36
CA PRO A 182 -2.81 -2.37 -18.68
C PRO A 182 -1.94 -1.56 -19.64
N GLU A 183 -2.17 -1.77 -20.93
CA GLU A 183 -1.50 -1.02 -22.00
C GLU A 183 -1.86 0.48 -21.92
N ASN A 184 -0.89 1.34 -22.22
CA ASN A 184 -1.04 2.82 -22.23
C ASN A 184 -1.47 3.47 -20.91
N ILE A 185 -1.23 2.84 -19.76
CA ILE A 185 -1.51 3.45 -18.46
C ILE A 185 -0.48 4.51 -18.06
N ASP A 186 -0.99 5.65 -17.59
CA ASP A 186 -0.19 6.74 -17.07
C ASP A 186 0.61 6.32 -15.82
N TRP A 187 1.78 6.92 -15.64
CA TRP A 187 2.68 6.59 -14.53
C TRP A 187 2.04 6.90 -13.17
N LYS A 188 1.20 7.94 -13.06
CA LYS A 188 0.45 8.28 -11.83
C LYS A 188 -0.41 7.09 -11.39
N ARG A 189 -1.13 6.50 -12.35
CA ARG A 189 -2.02 5.36 -12.11
C ARG A 189 -1.25 4.08 -11.78
N LYS A 190 -0.09 3.84 -12.42
CA LYS A 190 0.81 2.73 -12.04
C LYS A 190 1.24 2.85 -10.58
N LEU A 191 1.59 4.06 -10.14
CA LEU A 191 2.00 4.32 -8.78
C LEU A 191 0.86 4.10 -7.76
N LEU A 192 -0.38 4.46 -8.13
CA LEU A 192 -1.57 4.18 -7.30
C LEU A 192 -1.85 2.67 -7.16
N ILE A 193 -1.65 1.89 -8.22
CA ILE A 193 -1.77 0.44 -8.15
C ILE A 193 -0.67 -0.14 -7.25
N LEU A 194 0.57 0.36 -7.36
CA LEU A 194 1.68 -0.05 -6.48
C LEU A 194 1.38 0.26 -5.01
N SER A 195 0.83 1.43 -4.70
CA SER A 195 0.47 1.80 -3.32
C SER A 195 -0.66 0.91 -2.78
N ALA A 196 -1.62 0.54 -3.63
CA ALA A 196 -2.67 -0.41 -3.28
C ALA A 196 -2.12 -1.81 -2.99
N VAL A 197 -1.16 -2.30 -3.79
CA VAL A 197 -0.48 -3.58 -3.54
C VAL A 197 0.32 -3.55 -2.24
N GLN A 198 1.01 -2.46 -1.96
CA GLN A 198 1.70 -2.25 -0.68
C GLN A 198 0.72 -2.29 0.50
N LEU A 199 -0.46 -1.68 0.35
CA LEU A 199 -1.52 -1.72 1.34
C LEU A 199 -2.06 -3.14 1.55
N LEU A 200 -2.22 -3.93 0.48
CA LEU A 200 -2.58 -5.36 0.57
C LEU A 200 -1.52 -6.16 1.33
N ASP A 201 -0.24 -5.98 0.99
CA ASP A 201 0.88 -6.69 1.63
C ASP A 201 0.86 -6.45 3.14
N GLN A 202 0.72 -5.20 3.55
CA GLN A 202 0.71 -4.85 4.95
C GLN A 202 -0.56 -5.30 5.66
N HIS A 203 -1.73 -5.19 5.02
CA HIS A 203 -2.96 -5.53 5.71
C HIS A 203 -3.09 -7.04 5.94
N TYR A 204 -2.70 -7.85 4.95
CA TYR A 204 -2.94 -9.30 4.97
C TYR A 204 -1.69 -10.14 5.25
N PHE A 205 -0.48 -9.63 4.97
CA PHE A 205 0.74 -10.42 5.01
C PHE A 205 1.80 -9.90 6.00
N SER A 206 1.74 -8.66 6.49
CA SER A 206 2.69 -8.18 7.53
C SER A 206 2.41 -8.74 8.94
N GLY A 207 1.70 -9.86 9.04
CA GLY A 207 1.32 -10.53 10.30
C GLY A 207 2.32 -11.57 10.80
N THR A 208 3.59 -11.53 10.41
CA THR A 208 4.62 -12.40 10.99
C THR A 208 5.15 -11.84 12.30
N CYS A 209 4.51 -12.28 13.39
CA CYS A 209 5.09 -13.07 14.47
C CYS A 209 6.56 -12.75 14.83
N LYS A 210 6.75 -12.06 15.96
CA LYS A 210 7.89 -12.33 16.84
C LYS A 210 7.56 -13.53 17.71
#